data_AF-A0ABD0WV04-F1
#
_entry.id   AF-A0ABD0WV04-F1
#
_cell.length_a   1.000
_cell.length_b   1.000
_cell.length_c   1.000
_cell.angle_alpha   90.00
_cell.angle_beta   90.00
_cell.angle_gamma   90.00
#
_symmetry.space_group_name_H-M   'P 1'
#
loop_
_entity.id
_entity.type
_entity.pdbx_description
1 polymer ?
#
loop_
_entity_poly.entity_id
_entity_poly.type
_entity_poly.pdbx_seq_one_letter_code
_entity_poly.pdbx_strand_id
1 'polypeptide(L)'
;MSSHGSNICTDMDECQMFPLAEPGRLCMHTCVNTPGSYRCVCPHGYNLTRDNRSCQDFDECESGLHNCTKNHECVNTYGGFQCVHVVCPLIQNATYVKTSPMRCERNPCVVGDKACSQAPNSVSFHFLPIVSNMSAPRVLFRVSAARVLGDTLRFTLLGSSSQSHFSVQRSDRQTGTLLLLRPVPGPAILEAEIEMSELERRALLGRYLTKVTLFVSPYGF
;
A
#
# COMPACT_ATOMS: atom_id res chain seq x y z
N MET A 1 4.14 -42.95 -59.59
CA MET A 1 4.10 -43.10 -58.12
C MET A 1 4.27 -41.71 -57.50
N SER A 2 3.16 -40.98 -57.29
CA SER A 2 3.20 -39.69 -56.57
C SER A 2 2.84 -39.95 -55.12
N SER A 3 3.86 -40.01 -54.27
CA SER A 3 3.73 -40.24 -52.83
C SER A 3 3.33 -38.94 -52.13
N HIS A 4 2.14 -38.95 -51.54
CA HIS A 4 1.67 -38.17 -50.39
C HIS A 4 2.29 -36.77 -50.18
N GLY A 5 1.55 -35.74 -50.61
CA GLY A 5 1.62 -34.43 -49.97
C GLY A 5 1.24 -34.60 -48.50
N SER A 6 2.21 -34.42 -47.62
CA SER A 6 2.00 -34.52 -46.18
C SER A 6 1.11 -33.36 -45.74
N ASN A 7 -0.17 -33.62 -45.48
CA ASN A 7 -1.04 -32.69 -44.74
C ASN A 7 -0.62 -32.69 -43.25
N ILE A 8 0.63 -32.30 -42.98
CA ILE A 8 1.11 -32.08 -41.63
C ILE A 8 0.69 -30.66 -41.26
N CYS A 9 -0.43 -30.56 -40.56
CA CYS A 9 -0.79 -29.36 -39.84
C CYS A 9 -0.04 -29.41 -38.50
N THR A 10 1.06 -28.67 -38.42
CA THR A 10 1.73 -28.43 -37.14
C THR A 10 1.06 -27.28 -36.43
N ASP A 11 0.94 -27.44 -35.11
CA ASP A 11 0.48 -26.40 -34.22
C ASP A 11 1.37 -25.14 -34.33
N MET A 12 0.73 -23.97 -34.24
CA MET A 12 1.40 -22.67 -34.28
C MET A 12 1.55 -22.17 -32.85
N ASP A 13 2.78 -22.11 -32.35
CA ASP A 13 3.03 -21.63 -30.99
C ASP A 13 2.86 -20.10 -30.91
N GLU A 14 1.67 -19.65 -30.50
CA GLU A 14 1.37 -18.23 -30.39
C GLU A 14 2.18 -17.55 -29.28
N CYS A 15 2.65 -18.32 -28.28
CA CYS A 15 3.50 -17.81 -27.21
C CYS A 15 4.90 -17.45 -27.70
N GLN A 16 5.41 -18.15 -28.71
CA GLN A 16 6.66 -17.78 -29.39
C GLN A 16 6.46 -16.64 -30.38
N MET A 17 5.29 -16.53 -31.00
CA MET A 17 4.99 -15.45 -31.96
C MET A 17 4.75 -14.09 -31.29
N PHE A 18 4.20 -14.08 -30.07
CA PHE A 18 3.93 -12.86 -29.30
C PHE A 18 4.64 -12.92 -27.94
N PRO A 19 5.98 -12.77 -27.90
CA PRO A 19 6.75 -12.87 -26.67
C PRO A 19 6.34 -11.80 -25.65
N LEU A 20 6.40 -12.16 -24.37
CA LEU A 20 6.02 -11.29 -23.25
C LEU A 20 6.87 -10.00 -23.12
N ALA A 21 8.03 -9.97 -23.77
CA ALA A 21 8.97 -8.84 -23.75
C ALA A 21 8.61 -7.73 -24.74
N GLU A 22 7.65 -7.95 -25.65
CA GLU A 22 7.35 -7.05 -26.77
C GLU A 22 6.00 -6.31 -26.60
N PRO A 23 5.85 -5.11 -27.20
CA PRO A 23 4.58 -4.40 -27.27
C PRO A 23 3.51 -5.25 -27.98
N GLY A 24 2.32 -5.39 -27.39
CA GLY A 24 1.28 -6.27 -27.91
C GLY A 24 1.36 -7.72 -27.41
N ARG A 25 2.04 -7.96 -26.28
CA ARG A 25 2.08 -9.24 -25.58
C ARG A 25 0.70 -9.90 -25.47
N LEU A 26 0.66 -11.20 -25.69
CA LEU A 26 -0.57 -11.99 -25.74
C LEU A 26 -1.19 -12.20 -24.35
N CYS A 27 -0.34 -12.49 -23.37
CA CYS A 27 -0.70 -12.68 -21.97
C CYS A 27 -0.01 -11.63 -21.09
N MET A 28 -0.65 -11.26 -19.99
CA MET A 28 -0.05 -10.37 -19.00
C MET A 28 1.09 -11.03 -18.24
N HIS A 29 0.99 -12.36 -18.00
CA HIS A 29 2.01 -13.14 -17.32
C HIS A 29 2.47 -14.35 -18.13
N THR A 30 2.07 -15.59 -17.82
CA THR A 30 2.59 -16.77 -18.54
C THR A 30 1.68 -17.12 -19.71
N CYS A 31 2.26 -17.35 -20.89
CA CYS A 31 1.57 -17.94 -22.03
C CYS A 31 1.91 -19.43 -22.11
N VAL A 32 0.89 -20.27 -22.23
CA VAL A 32 1.04 -21.72 -22.42
C VAL A 32 0.42 -22.09 -23.76
N ASN A 33 1.25 -22.54 -24.69
CA ASN A 33 0.82 -23.03 -25.98
C ASN A 33 0.03 -24.34 -25.81
N THR A 34 -1.02 -24.52 -26.59
CA THR A 34 -1.87 -25.71 -26.60
C THR A 34 -2.22 -26.09 -28.04
N PRO A 35 -2.46 -27.37 -28.38
CA PRO A 35 -2.80 -27.70 -29.77
C PRO A 35 -4.02 -26.91 -30.29
N GLY A 36 -3.79 -26.06 -31.29
CA GLY A 36 -4.79 -25.20 -31.93
C GLY A 36 -5.12 -23.90 -31.20
N SER A 37 -4.46 -23.56 -30.09
CA SER A 37 -4.68 -22.31 -29.36
C SER A 37 -3.61 -22.03 -28.29
N TYR A 38 -3.86 -21.07 -27.41
CA TYR A 38 -3.05 -20.83 -26.22
C TYR A 38 -3.95 -20.54 -25.02
N ARG A 39 -3.35 -20.58 -23.83
CA ARG A 39 -3.98 -20.05 -22.62
C ARG A 39 -3.01 -19.23 -21.80
N CYS A 40 -3.52 -18.16 -21.21
CA CYS A 40 -2.77 -17.35 -20.27
C CYS A 40 -2.93 -17.90 -18.85
N VAL A 41 -1.87 -17.82 -18.05
CA VAL A 41 -1.83 -18.27 -16.67
C VAL A 41 -1.29 -17.15 -15.80
N CYS A 42 -2.01 -16.86 -14.72
CA CYS A 42 -1.63 -15.87 -13.73
C CYS A 42 -0.76 -16.48 -12.62
N PRO A 43 0.13 -15.69 -12.01
CA PRO A 43 0.92 -16.14 -10.87
C PRO A 43 0.02 -16.41 -9.66
N HIS A 44 0.59 -17.06 -8.65
CA HIS A 44 -0.11 -17.29 -7.38
C HIS A 44 -0.61 -15.96 -6.77
N GLY A 45 -1.83 -15.96 -6.23
CA GLY A 45 -2.47 -14.76 -5.68
C GLY A 45 -3.17 -13.90 -6.73
N TYR A 46 -3.20 -14.33 -8.00
CA TYR A 46 -3.86 -13.60 -9.08
C TYR A 46 -4.82 -14.50 -9.85
N ASN A 47 -5.94 -13.91 -10.28
CA ASN A 47 -6.93 -14.55 -11.13
C ASN A 47 -6.90 -13.99 -12.54
N LEU A 48 -7.14 -14.88 -13.51
CA LEU A 48 -7.31 -14.51 -14.90
C LEU A 48 -8.61 -13.70 -15.05
N THR A 49 -8.51 -12.54 -15.70
CA THR A 49 -9.67 -11.69 -15.96
C THR A 49 -10.52 -12.23 -17.10
N ARG A 50 -11.69 -11.61 -17.32
CA ARG A 50 -12.67 -12.06 -18.33
C ARG A 50 -12.16 -12.02 -19.78
N ASP A 51 -11.09 -11.29 -20.04
CA ASP A 51 -10.41 -11.25 -21.35
C ASP A 51 -9.53 -12.48 -21.60
N ASN A 52 -9.40 -13.38 -20.61
CA ASN A 52 -8.52 -14.55 -20.61
C ASN A 52 -7.03 -14.23 -20.84
N ARG A 53 -6.61 -12.99 -20.60
CA ARG A 53 -5.25 -12.52 -20.89
C ARG A 53 -4.61 -11.75 -19.74
N SER A 54 -5.40 -10.94 -19.04
CA SER A 54 -4.92 -10.11 -17.95
C SER A 54 -5.07 -10.81 -16.61
N CYS A 55 -4.27 -10.39 -15.63
CA CYS A 55 -4.26 -10.91 -14.28
C CYS A 55 -4.68 -9.80 -13.33
N GLN A 56 -5.68 -10.08 -12.49
CA GLN A 56 -6.00 -9.21 -11.37
C GLN A 56 -5.64 -9.90 -10.06
N ASP A 57 -5.26 -9.09 -9.09
CA ASP A 57 -5.04 -9.54 -7.73
C ASP A 57 -6.31 -10.22 -7.17
N PHE A 58 -6.11 -11.31 -6.44
CA PHE A 58 -7.20 -12.00 -5.75
C PHE A 58 -7.26 -11.51 -4.31
N ASP A 59 -8.29 -10.71 -4.00
CA ASP A 59 -8.44 -10.14 -2.67
C ASP A 59 -8.90 -11.21 -1.66
N GLU A 60 -7.96 -11.75 -0.88
CA GLU A 60 -8.28 -12.73 0.17
C GLU A 60 -9.08 -12.12 1.33
N CYS A 61 -8.98 -10.80 1.52
CA CYS A 61 -9.71 -10.07 2.54
C CYS A 61 -11.20 -9.93 2.19
N GLU A 62 -11.52 -9.56 0.95
CA GLU A 62 -12.90 -9.44 0.47
C GLU A 62 -13.57 -10.81 0.31
N SER A 63 -12.82 -11.82 -0.15
CA SER A 63 -13.34 -13.18 -0.31
C SER A 63 -13.52 -13.95 1.01
N GLY A 64 -12.93 -13.46 2.10
CA GLY A 64 -12.96 -14.14 3.40
C GLY A 64 -12.12 -15.42 3.45
N LEU A 65 -11.21 -15.62 2.49
CA LEU A 65 -10.28 -16.76 2.46
C LEU A 65 -8.98 -16.51 3.23
N HIS A 66 -8.81 -15.31 3.79
CA HIS A 66 -7.70 -15.00 4.69
C HIS A 66 -7.73 -15.84 5.98
N ASN A 67 -6.57 -16.05 6.59
CA ASN A 67 -6.44 -16.80 7.85
C ASN A 67 -6.19 -15.92 9.08
N CYS A 68 -6.50 -14.62 8.99
CA CYS A 68 -6.34 -13.68 10.11
C CYS A 68 -7.16 -14.07 11.34
N THR A 69 -6.54 -13.95 12.52
CA THR A 69 -7.23 -14.20 13.80
C THR A 69 -8.15 -13.04 14.17
N LYS A 70 -9.10 -13.25 15.10
CA LYS A 70 -10.14 -12.27 15.47
C LYS A 70 -9.63 -10.89 15.90
N ASN A 71 -8.39 -10.79 16.38
CA ASN A 71 -7.79 -9.52 16.82
C ASN A 71 -6.99 -8.81 15.69
N HIS A 72 -6.89 -9.41 14.52
CA HIS A 72 -6.18 -8.85 13.39
C HIS A 72 -7.16 -8.32 12.36
N GLU A 73 -6.75 -7.25 11.70
CA GLU A 73 -7.42 -6.71 10.54
C GLU A 73 -6.73 -7.28 9.29
N CYS A 74 -7.49 -7.65 8.27
CA CYS A 74 -6.94 -8.12 7.00
C CYS A 74 -6.62 -6.92 6.11
N VAL A 75 -5.42 -6.88 5.57
CA VAL A 75 -4.99 -5.90 4.56
C VAL A 75 -4.61 -6.65 3.30
N ASN A 76 -5.32 -6.38 2.21
CA ASN A 76 -4.99 -6.97 0.92
C ASN A 76 -3.70 -6.35 0.36
N THR A 77 -2.87 -7.15 -0.28
CA THR A 77 -1.58 -6.77 -0.87
C THR A 77 -1.42 -7.38 -2.25
N TYR A 78 -0.50 -6.86 -3.06
CA TYR A 78 -0.28 -7.43 -4.40
C TYR A 78 0.30 -8.85 -4.28
N GLY A 79 -0.52 -9.84 -4.64
CA GLY A 79 -0.23 -11.28 -4.63
C GLY A 79 -0.55 -12.01 -3.33
N GLY A 80 -1.26 -11.38 -2.39
CA GLY A 80 -1.66 -12.00 -1.13
C GLY A 80 -2.18 -11.01 -0.10
N PHE A 81 -2.16 -11.36 1.18
CA PHE A 81 -2.67 -10.49 2.25
C PHE A 81 -1.74 -10.43 3.46
N GLN A 82 -1.98 -9.45 4.33
CA GLN A 82 -1.31 -9.29 5.61
C GLN A 82 -2.33 -9.15 6.73
N CYS A 83 -2.11 -9.88 7.82
CA CYS A 83 -2.90 -9.74 9.04
C CYS A 83 -2.21 -8.75 9.97
N VAL A 84 -2.79 -7.57 10.15
CA VAL A 84 -2.20 -6.50 10.94
C VAL A 84 -2.89 -6.38 12.29
N HIS A 85 -2.10 -6.24 13.35
CA HIS A 85 -2.61 -6.03 14.70
C HIS A 85 -2.34 -4.59 15.13
N VAL A 86 -3.42 -3.79 15.21
CA VAL A 86 -3.33 -2.40 15.65
C VAL A 86 -3.46 -2.32 17.16
N VAL A 87 -2.38 -1.88 17.79
CA VAL A 87 -2.28 -1.64 19.24
C VAL A 87 -2.07 -0.15 19.49
N CYS A 88 -2.88 0.44 20.37
CA CYS A 88 -2.69 1.82 20.76
C CYS A 88 -1.37 1.99 21.54
N PRO A 89 -0.58 3.03 21.24
CA PRO A 89 0.74 3.17 21.83
C PRO A 89 0.64 3.53 23.32
N LEU A 90 1.60 3.08 24.10
CA LEU A 90 1.81 3.48 25.48
C LEU A 90 2.99 4.45 25.53
N ILE A 91 2.69 5.76 25.46
CA ILE A 91 3.72 6.81 25.42
C ILE A 91 3.72 7.49 26.79
N GLN A 92 4.83 7.39 27.54
CA GLN A 92 5.12 8.12 28.81
C GLN A 92 3.92 8.83 29.46
N ASN A 93 3.14 8.09 30.27
CA ASN A 93 1.96 8.53 31.01
C ASN A 93 0.72 8.95 30.19
N ALA A 94 0.80 9.02 28.87
CA ALA A 94 -0.36 9.15 27.99
C ALA A 94 -1.02 7.78 27.77
N THR A 95 -2.31 7.71 28.10
CA THR A 95 -3.15 6.54 27.79
C THR A 95 -3.98 6.82 26.55
N TYR A 96 -4.10 5.81 25.69
CA TYR A 96 -4.86 5.89 24.44
C TYR A 96 -5.97 4.84 24.44
N VAL A 97 -7.11 5.22 23.88
CA VAL A 97 -8.25 4.33 23.68
C VAL A 97 -8.47 4.13 22.18
N LYS A 98 -8.73 2.88 21.78
CA LYS A 98 -9.04 2.52 20.40
C LYS A 98 -10.44 3.01 20.08
N THR A 99 -10.55 4.03 19.23
CA THR A 99 -11.85 4.62 18.80
C THR A 99 -12.35 4.03 17.49
N SER A 100 -11.46 3.43 16.70
CA SER A 100 -11.80 2.62 15.53
C SER A 100 -10.74 1.52 15.31
N PRO A 101 -10.95 0.55 14.40
CA PRO A 101 -9.94 -0.45 14.04
C PRO A 101 -8.54 0.11 13.80
N MET A 102 -8.47 1.32 13.21
CA MET A 102 -7.25 1.97 12.74
C MET A 102 -6.93 3.29 13.44
N ARG A 103 -7.60 3.60 14.57
CA ARG A 103 -7.44 4.89 15.24
C ARG A 103 -7.47 4.77 16.76
N CYS A 104 -6.57 5.50 17.37
CA CYS A 104 -6.45 5.67 18.81
C CYS A 104 -6.53 7.15 19.16
N GLU A 105 -7.24 7.47 20.23
CA GLU A 105 -7.33 8.84 20.76
C GLU A 105 -6.81 8.87 22.19
N ARG A 106 -6.07 9.94 22.51
CA ARG A 106 -5.46 10.12 23.82
C ARG A 106 -6.53 10.54 24.81
N ASN A 107 -6.49 9.94 26.00
CA ASN A 107 -7.30 10.40 27.12
C ASN A 107 -6.87 11.81 27.57
N PRO A 108 -7.75 12.56 28.25
CA PRO A 108 -7.38 13.82 28.87
C PRO A 108 -6.16 13.68 29.79
N CYS A 109 -5.20 14.59 29.64
CA CYS A 109 -3.99 14.59 30.46
C CYS A 109 -4.28 15.19 31.84
N VAL A 110 -3.59 14.66 32.85
CA VAL A 110 -3.56 15.28 34.18
C VAL A 110 -2.88 16.65 34.07
N VAL A 111 -3.42 17.64 34.79
CA VAL A 111 -2.86 19.00 34.81
C VAL A 111 -1.41 18.95 35.28
N GLY A 112 -0.50 19.56 34.51
CA GLY A 112 0.93 19.58 34.81
C GLY A 112 1.74 18.43 34.19
N ASP A 113 1.10 17.40 33.64
CA ASP A 113 1.81 16.34 32.91
C ASP A 113 2.25 16.83 31.51
N LYS A 114 3.52 17.25 31.45
CA LYS A 114 4.14 17.72 30.20
C LYS A 114 4.37 16.58 29.20
N ALA A 115 4.64 15.37 29.66
CA ALA A 115 4.87 14.23 28.77
C ALA A 115 3.57 13.86 28.03
N CYS A 116 2.46 13.77 28.76
CA CYS A 116 1.15 13.51 28.17
C CYS A 116 0.69 14.63 27.23
N SER A 117 0.82 15.89 27.65
CA SER A 117 0.37 17.03 26.84
C SER A 117 1.19 17.24 25.56
N GLN A 118 2.43 16.73 25.50
CA GLN A 118 3.25 16.71 24.30
C GLN A 118 3.03 15.48 23.40
N ALA A 119 2.43 14.41 23.93
CA ALA A 119 2.08 13.23 23.14
C ALA A 119 1.02 13.59 22.06
N PRO A 120 0.87 12.81 20.98
CA PRO A 120 -0.17 13.05 19.98
C PRO A 120 -1.59 12.97 20.55
N ASN A 121 -2.50 13.87 20.16
CA ASN A 121 -3.93 13.81 20.50
C ASN A 121 -4.59 12.56 19.90
N SER A 122 -4.16 12.15 18.70
CA SER A 122 -4.59 10.90 18.09
C SER A 122 -3.44 10.23 17.34
N VAL A 123 -3.54 8.91 17.21
CA VAL A 123 -2.67 8.10 16.37
C VAL A 123 -3.54 7.31 15.40
N SER A 124 -3.27 7.43 14.09
CA SER A 124 -3.95 6.66 13.06
C SER A 124 -2.97 5.75 12.33
N PHE A 125 -3.47 4.60 11.89
CA PHE A 125 -2.70 3.53 11.25
C PHE A 125 -3.23 3.34 9.84
N HIS A 126 -2.34 3.34 8.85
CA HIS A 126 -2.69 3.18 7.44
C HIS A 126 -1.76 2.16 6.83
N PHE A 127 -2.33 1.24 6.07
CA PHE A 127 -1.60 0.16 5.43
C PHE A 127 -1.77 0.30 3.93
N LEU A 128 -0.66 0.47 3.22
CA LEU A 128 -0.65 0.78 1.79
C LEU A 128 0.10 -0.31 1.04
N PRO A 129 -0.60 -1.17 0.28
CA PRO A 129 0.06 -2.07 -0.64
C PRO A 129 0.62 -1.26 -1.82
N ILE A 130 1.92 -1.44 -2.10
CA ILE A 130 2.59 -0.85 -3.25
C ILE A 130 3.43 -1.90 -3.97
N VAL A 131 3.83 -1.60 -5.18
CA VAL A 131 4.66 -2.47 -6.00
C VAL A 131 6.10 -1.93 -6.04
N SER A 132 7.06 -2.84 -6.18
CA SER A 132 8.46 -2.48 -6.41
C SER A 132 8.58 -1.63 -7.68
N ASN A 133 9.64 -0.83 -7.76
CA ASN A 133 9.97 -0.05 -8.96
C ASN A 133 8.86 0.92 -9.45
N MET A 134 7.88 1.23 -8.59
CA MET A 134 6.84 2.21 -8.89
C MET A 134 7.47 3.54 -9.33
N SER A 135 6.97 4.08 -10.45
CA SER A 135 7.50 5.33 -11.01
C SER A 135 7.38 6.46 -10.00
N ALA A 136 8.51 7.14 -9.76
CA ALA A 136 8.63 8.29 -8.87
C ALA A 136 9.00 9.55 -9.69
N PRO A 137 8.60 10.75 -9.24
CA PRO A 137 7.88 11.05 -8.01
C PRO A 137 6.39 10.69 -8.08
N ARG A 138 5.81 10.20 -6.98
CA ARG A 138 4.39 9.82 -6.91
C ARG A 138 3.78 10.08 -5.54
N VAL A 139 2.52 10.50 -5.53
CA VAL A 139 1.72 10.62 -4.30
C VAL A 139 1.32 9.23 -3.82
N LEU A 140 1.72 8.87 -2.60
CA LEU A 140 1.34 7.61 -1.97
C LEU A 140 0.14 7.77 -1.04
N PHE A 141 0.13 8.84 -0.26
CA PHE A 141 -0.85 9.03 0.79
C PHE A 141 -1.14 10.51 1.02
N ARG A 142 -2.37 10.82 1.40
CA ARG A 142 -2.78 12.16 1.81
C ARG A 142 -3.38 12.10 3.20
N VAL A 143 -2.91 12.97 4.08
CA VAL A 143 -3.47 13.19 5.41
C VAL A 143 -4.10 14.58 5.43
N SER A 144 -5.38 14.65 5.75
CA SER A 144 -6.12 15.90 5.85
C SER A 144 -6.64 16.09 7.27
N ALA A 145 -6.56 17.33 7.77
CA ALA A 145 -7.24 17.68 9.01
C ALA A 145 -8.76 17.72 8.78
N ALA A 146 -9.51 17.04 9.64
CA ALA A 146 -10.99 17.06 9.58
C ALA A 146 -11.56 18.44 9.93
N ARG A 147 -10.88 19.17 10.81
CA ARG A 147 -11.16 20.55 11.19
C ARG A 147 -9.83 21.23 11.47
N VAL A 148 -9.75 22.53 11.17
CA VAL A 148 -8.60 23.36 11.53
C VAL A 148 -9.12 24.42 12.50
N LEU A 149 -8.82 24.24 13.78
CA LEU A 149 -9.14 25.17 14.85
C LEU A 149 -8.08 26.28 14.94
N GLY A 150 -6.82 25.95 14.61
CA GLY A 150 -5.73 26.92 14.51
C GLY A 150 -5.63 27.63 13.15
N ASP A 151 -4.60 28.46 12.98
CA ASP A 151 -4.35 29.16 11.72
C ASP A 151 -3.41 28.38 10.78
N THR A 152 -2.59 27.49 11.33
CA THR A 152 -1.52 26.80 10.59
C THR A 152 -1.39 25.33 10.97
N LEU A 153 -1.32 24.48 9.94
CA LEU A 153 -0.89 23.09 10.07
C LEU A 153 0.55 22.94 9.56
N ARG A 154 1.36 22.18 10.30
CA ARG A 154 2.70 21.77 9.89
C ARG A 154 2.74 20.25 9.79
N PHE A 155 3.25 19.74 8.67
CA PHE A 155 3.44 18.31 8.45
C PHE A 155 4.94 17.99 8.52
N THR A 156 5.31 16.93 9.20
CA THR A 156 6.71 16.54 9.40
C THR A 156 6.84 15.02 9.33
N LEU A 157 7.85 14.54 8.62
CA LEU A 157 8.21 13.12 8.61
C LEU A 157 9.14 12.87 9.80
N LEU A 158 8.64 12.23 10.86
CA LEU A 158 9.39 12.00 12.11
C LEU A 158 10.36 10.82 12.01
N GLY A 159 9.99 9.81 11.22
CA GLY A 159 10.78 8.60 11.02
C GLY A 159 10.36 7.92 9.73
N SER A 160 11.36 7.52 8.95
CA SER A 160 11.19 6.59 7.84
C SER A 160 12.30 5.55 7.97
N SER A 161 11.96 4.26 7.85
CA SER A 161 12.96 3.20 7.76
C SER A 161 13.89 3.36 6.53
N SER A 162 13.56 4.27 5.61
CA SER A 162 14.42 4.74 4.52
C SER A 162 14.18 6.21 4.19
N GLN A 163 14.88 7.13 4.88
CA GLN A 163 14.66 8.59 4.77
C GLN A 163 14.88 9.17 3.35
N SER A 164 15.57 8.45 2.46
CA SER A 164 15.86 8.90 1.08
C SER A 164 14.75 8.62 0.07
N HIS A 165 13.76 7.79 0.41
CA HIS A 165 12.69 7.38 -0.52
C HIS A 165 11.41 8.18 -0.36
N PHE A 166 11.20 8.81 0.79
CA PHE A 166 9.94 9.50 1.09
C PHE A 166 10.17 10.94 1.51
N SER A 167 9.19 11.77 1.17
CA SER A 167 9.09 13.12 1.69
C SER A 167 7.65 13.43 2.02
N VAL A 168 7.46 14.35 2.97
CA VAL A 168 6.15 14.90 3.29
C VAL A 168 6.13 16.35 2.85
N GLN A 169 5.14 16.69 2.03
CA GLN A 169 4.92 18.05 1.57
C GLN A 169 3.50 18.50 1.89
N ARG A 170 3.32 19.80 2.12
CA ARG A 170 1.99 20.40 2.24
C ARG A 170 1.40 20.56 0.84
N SER A 171 0.18 20.06 0.63
CA SER A 171 -0.53 20.19 -0.64
C SER A 171 -1.50 21.36 -0.66
N ASP A 172 -2.16 21.62 0.46
CA ASP A 172 -3.07 22.75 0.62
C ASP A 172 -3.09 23.22 2.09
N ARG A 173 -4.08 24.05 2.48
CA ARG A 173 -4.15 24.57 3.84
C ARG A 173 -4.37 23.49 4.91
N GLN A 174 -5.02 22.38 4.56
CA GLN A 174 -5.49 21.34 5.47
C GLN A 174 -4.85 19.97 5.21
N THR A 175 -4.15 19.79 4.10
CA THR A 175 -3.66 18.50 3.60
C THR A 175 -2.15 18.44 3.50
N GLY A 176 -1.57 17.39 4.10
CA GLY A 176 -0.21 16.93 3.89
C GLY A 176 -0.19 15.69 3.01
N THR A 177 0.85 15.55 2.21
CA THR A 177 1.01 14.45 1.25
C THR A 177 2.33 13.74 1.46
N LEU A 178 2.27 12.42 1.62
CA LEU A 178 3.41 11.54 1.55
C LEU A 178 3.74 11.25 0.08
N LEU A 179 4.94 11.65 -0.33
CA LEU A 179 5.47 11.42 -1.66
C LEU A 179 6.51 10.30 -1.63
N LEU A 180 6.43 9.42 -2.62
CA LEU A 180 7.53 8.61 -3.07
C LEU A 180 8.46 9.46 -3.94
N LEU A 181 9.72 9.61 -3.52
CA LEU A 181 10.76 10.32 -4.26
C LEU A 181 11.58 9.39 -5.16
N ARG A 182 11.78 8.14 -4.73
CA ARG A 182 12.57 7.14 -5.44
C ARG A 182 11.91 5.77 -5.35
N PRO A 183 11.96 4.95 -6.40
CA PRO A 183 11.40 3.61 -6.35
C PRO A 183 11.99 2.80 -5.19
N VAL A 184 11.17 1.96 -4.57
CA VAL A 184 11.58 1.10 -3.45
C VAL A 184 11.81 -0.31 -3.98
N PRO A 185 12.94 -0.98 -3.64
CA PRO A 185 13.11 -2.39 -3.93
C PRO A 185 12.15 -3.23 -3.08
N GLY A 186 11.47 -4.19 -3.71
CA GLY A 186 10.65 -5.20 -3.03
C GLY A 186 11.33 -6.58 -3.05
N PRO A 187 10.91 -7.53 -2.20
CA PRO A 187 9.86 -7.39 -1.19
C PRO A 187 10.36 -6.66 0.07
N ALA A 188 9.56 -5.74 0.60
CA ALA A 188 9.92 -5.00 1.82
C ALA A 188 8.69 -4.52 2.58
N ILE A 189 8.84 -4.32 3.89
CA ILE A 189 7.88 -3.60 4.72
C ILE A 189 8.56 -2.32 5.19
N LEU A 190 7.98 -1.18 4.84
CA LEU A 190 8.50 0.13 5.23
C LEU A 190 7.50 0.87 6.10
N GLU A 191 8.01 1.73 6.97
CA GLU A 191 7.19 2.53 7.86
C GLU A 191 7.53 4.00 7.67
N ALA A 192 6.50 4.84 7.60
CA ALA A 192 6.61 6.29 7.55
C ALA A 192 5.68 6.90 8.60
N GLU A 193 6.24 7.74 9.47
CA GLU A 193 5.50 8.43 10.51
C GLU A 193 5.35 9.92 10.18
N ILE A 194 4.12 10.33 9.91
CA ILE A 194 3.78 11.70 9.59
C ILE A 194 3.15 12.35 10.82
N GLU A 195 3.82 13.36 11.37
CA GLU A 195 3.25 14.24 12.39
C GLU A 195 2.58 15.44 11.73
N MET A 196 1.32 15.65 12.06
CA MET A 196 0.61 16.90 11.82
C MET A 196 0.55 17.69 13.14
N SER A 197 1.19 18.85 13.17
CA SER A 197 1.13 19.80 14.29
C SER A 197 0.16 20.93 13.95
N GLU A 198 -0.80 21.20 14.83
CA GLU A 198 -1.75 22.30 14.73
C GLU A 198 -1.29 23.48 15.60
N LEU A 199 -1.22 24.66 15.00
CA LEU A 199 -0.64 25.86 15.59
C LEU A 199 -1.61 27.04 15.50
N GLU A 200 -1.75 27.79 16.59
CA GLU A 200 -2.45 29.07 16.66
C GLU A 200 -1.49 30.13 17.19
N ARG A 201 -1.23 31.19 16.40
CA ARG A 201 -0.25 32.23 16.75
C ARG A 201 1.12 31.68 17.23
N ARG A 202 1.58 30.57 16.62
CA ARG A 202 2.79 29.80 16.97
C ARG A 202 2.71 28.97 18.27
N ALA A 203 1.61 29.01 19.01
CA ALA A 203 1.34 28.09 20.11
C ALA A 203 0.84 26.75 19.56
N LEU A 204 1.36 25.64 20.10
CA LEU A 204 0.94 24.30 19.72
C LEU A 204 -0.40 23.97 20.37
N LEU A 205 -1.44 23.76 19.55
CA LEU A 205 -2.76 23.34 20.00
C LEU A 205 -2.88 21.81 20.10
N GLY A 206 -2.20 21.09 19.20
CA GLY A 206 -2.27 19.64 19.17
C GLY A 206 -1.30 19.02 18.18
N ARG A 207 -1.05 17.73 18.37
CA ARG A 207 -0.27 16.89 17.45
C ARG A 207 -1.10 15.68 17.06
N TYR A 208 -0.97 15.23 15.83
CA TYR A 208 -1.67 14.07 15.32
C TYR A 208 -0.65 13.22 14.57
N LEU A 209 -0.53 11.96 14.96
CA LEU A 209 0.44 11.04 14.36
C LEU A 209 -0.26 10.11 13.39
N THR A 210 0.29 9.99 12.19
CA THR A 210 -0.16 9.06 11.16
C THR A 210 0.97 8.09 10.89
N LYS A 211 0.77 6.82 11.27
CA LYS A 211 1.70 5.73 10.95
C LYS A 211 1.24 5.09 9.65
N VAL A 212 2.09 5.13 8.64
CA VAL A 212 1.85 4.54 7.33
C VAL A 212 2.80 3.36 7.15
N THR A 213 2.26 2.16 7.08
CA THR A 213 3.00 0.93 6.78
C THR A 213 2.80 0.59 5.31
N LEU A 214 3.91 0.48 4.57
CA LEU A 214 3.93 0.19 3.15
C LEU A 214 4.33 -1.27 2.96
N PHE A 215 3.44 -2.06 2.34
CA PHE A 215 3.73 -3.43 1.94
C PHE A 215 4.20 -3.42 0.49
N VAL A 216 5.52 -3.53 0.29
CA VAL A 216 6.14 -3.46 -1.03
C VAL A 216 6.24 -4.86 -1.61
N SER A 217 5.38 -5.18 -2.57
CA SER A 217 5.45 -6.44 -3.30
C SER A 217 6.59 -6.41 -4.33
N PRO A 218 7.26 -7.55 -4.58
CA PRO A 218 8.40 -7.61 -5.50
C PRO A 218 8.01 -7.34 -6.96
N TYR A 219 6.74 -7.53 -7.32
CA TYR A 219 6.21 -7.33 -8.65
C TYR A 219 4.88 -6.58 -8.59
N GLY A 220 4.71 -5.60 -9.47
CA GLY A 220 3.42 -5.05 -9.86
C GLY A 220 3.16 -5.45 -11.29
N PHE A 221 2.03 -6.09 -11.56
CA PHE A 221 1.68 -6.53 -12.90
C PHE A 221 0.82 -5.47 -13.59
#